data_AF-A0AAU4Q8S0-F1
#
_entry.id   AF-A0AAU4Q8S0-F1
#
_cell.length_a   1.000
_cell.length_b   1.000
_cell.length_c   1.000
_cell.angle_alpha   90.00
_cell.angle_beta   90.00
_cell.angle_gamma   90.00
#
_symmetry.space_group_name_H-M   'P 1'
#
loop_
_entity.id
_entity.type
_entity.pdbx_description
1 polymer ?
#
loop_
_entity_poly.entity_id
_entity_poly.type
_entity_poly.pdbx_seq_one_letter_code
_entity_poly.pdbx_strand_id
1 'polypeptide(L)'
;MVCLFWLDNSVRDAKWLTDDEKSVIERALAADATHQTVHGRALDAFRNGKVWLMCLIYFCFVMGQYALTFWMPTFVESTGVKGGLAIGALSAVPYLAALIAMNLFGFSADKRRERRWHLVIPSLMGAVGFSMAASFAGSTPLALVSLSIAAAGVLTCAPLFWSLPTAFLGGTAAAAGLAAINSVGNLAGFVSPYMIGALKDATGSTAIPMYVLALSLVIGAAAVLTTKRDIVNR
;
A
#
# COMPACT_ATOMS: atom_id res chain seq x y z
N MET A 1 -6.16 -13.64 -21.11
CA MET A 1 -6.89 -14.74 -21.78
C MET A 1 -6.25 -16.10 -21.59
N VAL A 2 -4.91 -16.23 -21.58
CA VAL A 2 -4.24 -17.53 -21.30
C VAL A 2 -4.52 -18.05 -19.88
N CYS A 3 -4.63 -17.17 -18.87
CA CYS A 3 -4.93 -17.57 -17.49
C CYS A 3 -6.32 -18.22 -17.31
N LEU A 4 -7.30 -17.93 -18.18
CA LEU A 4 -8.64 -18.53 -18.12
C LEU A 4 -8.67 -19.99 -18.59
N PHE A 5 -7.68 -20.42 -19.38
CA PHE A 5 -7.60 -21.78 -19.92
C PHE A 5 -6.73 -22.72 -19.08
N TRP A 6 -5.90 -22.18 -18.19
CA TRP A 6 -4.87 -22.94 -17.47
C TRP A 6 -5.03 -22.93 -15.94
N LEU A 7 -5.86 -22.04 -15.39
CA LEU A 7 -6.11 -21.98 -13.96
C LEU A 7 -7.43 -22.71 -13.65
N ASP A 8 -7.34 -24.01 -13.35
CA ASP A 8 -8.47 -24.78 -12.82
C ASP A 8 -8.88 -24.21 -11.45
N ASN A 9 -10.19 -24.01 -11.24
CA ASN A 9 -10.77 -23.32 -10.08
C ASN A 9 -10.58 -24.06 -8.74
N SER A 10 -10.11 -25.30 -8.77
CA SER A 10 -9.94 -26.16 -7.61
C SER A 10 -8.69 -27.02 -7.77
N VAL A 11 -7.98 -27.27 -6.67
CA VAL A 11 -6.81 -28.16 -6.61
C VAL A 11 -7.14 -29.56 -7.16
N ARG A 12 -8.41 -29.99 -7.04
CA ARG A 12 -8.90 -31.26 -7.59
C ARG A 12 -8.94 -31.28 -9.12
N ASP A 13 -9.29 -30.16 -9.73
CA ASP A 13 -9.46 -30.03 -11.18
C ASP A 13 -8.14 -29.80 -11.90
N ALA A 14 -7.08 -29.42 -11.18
CA ALA A 14 -5.76 -29.15 -11.75
C ALA A 14 -5.19 -30.38 -12.48
N LYS A 15 -5.16 -30.33 -13.81
CA LYS A 15 -4.67 -31.43 -14.66
C LYS A 15 -3.15 -31.56 -14.73
N TRP A 16 -2.43 -30.57 -14.19
CA TRP A 16 -0.97 -30.47 -14.24
C TRP A 16 -0.27 -30.92 -12.95
N LEU A 17 -1.05 -31.24 -11.91
CA LEU A 17 -0.56 -31.71 -10.61
C LEU A 17 -0.73 -33.22 -10.48
N THR A 18 0.28 -33.90 -9.95
CA THR A 18 0.25 -35.33 -9.62
C THR A 18 -0.64 -35.58 -8.40
N ASP A 19 -1.23 -36.77 -8.26
CA ASP A 19 -2.15 -37.07 -7.14
C ASP A 19 -1.49 -36.88 -5.75
N ASP A 20 -0.19 -37.16 -5.64
CA ASP A 20 0.57 -36.90 -4.42
C ASP A 20 0.69 -35.39 -4.13
N GLU A 21 0.95 -34.56 -5.14
CA GLU A 21 1.04 -33.11 -4.99
C GLU A 21 -0.32 -32.49 -4.66
N LYS A 22 -1.40 -33.01 -5.27
CA LYS A 22 -2.78 -32.64 -4.91
C LYS A 22 -3.06 -32.94 -3.44
N SER A 23 -2.66 -34.12 -2.95
CA SER A 23 -2.86 -34.50 -1.54
C SER A 23 -2.06 -33.62 -0.55
N VAL A 24 -0.88 -33.14 -0.95
CA VAL A 24 -0.05 -32.23 -0.16
C VAL A 24 -0.69 -30.84 -0.10
N ILE A 25 -1.15 -30.33 -1.24
CA ILE A 25 -1.82 -29.03 -1.34
C ILE A 25 -3.17 -29.06 -0.61
N GLU A 26 -3.97 -30.12 -0.75
CA GLU A 26 -5.24 -30.26 -0.02
C GLU A 26 -5.03 -30.29 1.50
N ARG A 27 -3.99 -30.98 1.98
CA ARG A 27 -3.63 -30.97 3.41
C ARG A 27 -3.17 -29.59 3.88
N ALA A 28 -2.39 -28.89 3.07
CA ALA A 28 -1.96 -27.52 3.38
C ALA A 28 -3.16 -26.56 3.41
N LEU A 29 -4.09 -26.66 2.45
CA LEU A 29 -5.33 -25.88 2.44
C LEU A 29 -6.26 -26.20 3.62
N ALA A 30 -6.40 -27.47 3.99
CA ALA A 30 -7.21 -27.88 5.13
C ALA A 30 -6.63 -27.35 6.45
N ALA A 31 -5.30 -27.34 6.58
CA ALA A 31 -4.61 -26.72 7.71
C ALA A 31 -4.77 -25.19 7.72
N ASP A 32 -4.71 -24.51 6.57
CA ASP A 32 -4.93 -23.06 6.51
C ASP A 32 -6.40 -22.66 6.76
N ALA A 33 -7.36 -23.49 6.33
CA ALA A 33 -8.78 -23.28 6.59
C ALA A 33 -9.12 -23.28 8.10
N THR A 34 -8.37 -24.03 8.91
CA THR A 34 -8.56 -24.07 10.37
C THR A 34 -8.11 -22.78 11.07
N HIS A 35 -7.25 -22.00 10.43
CA HIS A 35 -6.70 -20.75 10.97
C HIS A 35 -7.36 -19.48 10.42
N GLN A 36 -8.22 -19.60 9.40
CA GLN A 36 -9.01 -18.47 8.91
C GLN A 36 -10.09 -18.10 9.94
N THR A 37 -9.95 -16.91 10.53
CA THR A 37 -10.81 -16.47 11.65
C THR A 37 -12.17 -15.92 11.23
N VAL A 38 -12.41 -15.79 9.92
CA VAL A 38 -13.67 -15.26 9.36
C VAL A 38 -14.22 -16.26 8.35
N HIS A 39 -15.00 -17.21 8.85
CA HIS A 39 -15.88 -18.09 8.05
C HIS A 39 -17.31 -17.55 8.20
N GLY A 40 -17.90 -16.97 7.14
CA GLY A 40 -19.20 -16.33 7.29
C GLY A 40 -19.78 -15.69 6.03
N ARG A 41 -20.96 -15.08 6.18
CA ARG A 41 -21.66 -14.33 5.12
C ARG A 41 -20.90 -13.03 4.82
N ALA A 42 -21.08 -12.47 3.63
CA ALA A 42 -20.44 -11.21 3.22
C ALA A 42 -20.59 -10.06 4.24
N LEU A 43 -21.70 -10.01 4.99
CA LEU A 43 -21.97 -9.04 6.05
C LEU A 43 -21.07 -9.19 7.28
N ASP A 44 -20.55 -10.39 7.56
CA ASP A 44 -19.68 -10.63 8.72
C ASP A 44 -18.32 -9.93 8.56
N ALA A 45 -17.89 -9.70 7.31
CA ALA A 45 -16.72 -8.88 7.01
C ALA A 45 -16.90 -7.42 7.47
N PHE A 46 -18.08 -6.82 7.22
CA PHE A 46 -18.38 -5.44 7.62
C PHE A 46 -18.54 -5.27 9.13
N ARG A 47 -18.94 -6.33 9.83
CA ARG A 47 -19.11 -6.33 11.30
C ARG A 47 -17.79 -6.50 12.04
N ASN A 48 -16.72 -6.87 11.35
CA ASN A 48 -15.42 -7.12 11.95
C ASN A 48 -14.56 -5.84 12.00
N GLY A 49 -14.26 -5.37 13.21
CA GLY A 49 -13.41 -4.18 13.41
C GLY A 49 -12.01 -4.28 12.78
N LYS A 50 -11.50 -5.50 12.53
CA LYS A 50 -10.23 -5.70 11.82
C LYS A 50 -10.31 -5.24 10.35
N VAL A 51 -11.45 -5.41 9.69
CA VAL A 51 -11.64 -4.96 8.30
C VAL A 51 -11.62 -3.44 8.23
N TRP A 52 -12.28 -2.76 9.17
CA TRP A 52 -12.22 -1.29 9.27
C TRP A 52 -10.82 -0.77 9.58
N LEU A 53 -10.04 -1.45 10.42
CA LEU A 53 -8.65 -1.11 10.66
C LEU A 53 -7.80 -1.24 9.38
N MET A 54 -8.01 -2.31 8.61
CA MET A 54 -7.35 -2.49 7.31
C MET A 54 -7.79 -1.41 6.30
N CYS A 55 -9.07 -1.04 6.27
CA CYS A 55 -9.57 0.07 5.46
C CYS A 55 -8.86 1.37 5.82
N LEU A 56 -8.70 1.67 7.11
CA LEU A 56 -8.00 2.88 7.57
C LEU A 56 -6.53 2.89 7.15
N ILE A 57 -5.82 1.76 7.36
CA ILE A 57 -4.40 1.63 6.96
C ILE A 57 -4.27 1.81 5.45
N TYR A 58 -5.10 1.12 4.66
CA TYR A 58 -5.09 1.22 3.22
C TYR A 58 -5.42 2.64 2.74
N PHE A 59 -6.41 3.29 3.36
CA PHE A 59 -6.77 4.67 3.07
C PHE A 59 -5.56 5.59 3.22
N CYS A 60 -4.81 5.52 4.32
CA CYS A 60 -3.61 6.33 4.55
C CYS A 60 -2.54 6.10 3.48
N PHE A 61 -2.27 4.85 3.11
CA PHE A 61 -1.25 4.54 2.09
C PHE A 61 -1.67 4.96 0.69
N VAL A 62 -2.90 4.67 0.31
CA VAL A 62 -3.44 5.01 -1.01
C VAL A 62 -3.55 6.53 -1.17
N MET A 63 -3.92 7.24 -0.11
CA MET A 63 -3.91 8.71 -0.07
C MET A 63 -2.51 9.28 -0.36
N GLY A 64 -1.46 8.74 0.28
CA GLY A 64 -0.06 9.11 0.01
C GLY A 64 0.38 8.73 -1.41
N GLN A 65 -0.06 7.58 -1.92
CA GLN A 65 0.29 7.11 -3.25
C GLN A 65 -0.29 8.02 -4.32
N TYR A 66 -1.59 8.31 -4.25
CA TYR A 66 -2.24 9.22 -5.19
C TYR A 66 -1.73 10.65 -5.07
N ALA A 67 -1.38 11.09 -3.86
CA ALA A 67 -0.73 12.39 -3.70
C ALA A 67 0.58 12.47 -4.48
N LEU A 68 1.44 11.45 -4.37
CA LEU A 68 2.65 11.38 -5.19
C LEU A 68 2.30 11.33 -6.67
N THR A 69 1.36 10.48 -7.09
CA THR A 69 1.05 10.35 -8.52
C THR A 69 0.54 11.62 -9.16
N PHE A 70 -0.38 12.34 -8.50
CA PHE A 70 -0.98 13.54 -9.08
C PHE A 70 -0.18 14.81 -8.80
N TRP A 71 0.43 14.93 -7.62
CA TRP A 71 0.99 16.20 -7.15
C TRP A 71 2.51 16.29 -7.33
N MET A 72 3.20 15.17 -7.48
CA MET A 72 4.65 15.17 -7.69
C MET A 72 5.10 15.99 -8.92
N PRO A 73 4.45 15.90 -10.10
CA PRO A 73 4.85 16.73 -11.24
C PRO A 73 4.71 18.23 -10.94
N THR A 74 3.58 18.62 -10.32
CA THR A 74 3.32 20.00 -9.89
C THR A 74 4.32 20.47 -8.83
N PHE A 75 4.76 19.58 -7.93
CA PHE A 75 5.79 19.91 -6.97
C PHE A 75 7.13 20.19 -7.63
N VAL A 76 7.57 19.31 -8.53
CA VAL A 76 8.82 19.49 -9.28
C VAL A 76 8.79 20.79 -10.08
N GLU A 77 7.66 21.10 -10.72
CA GLU A 77 7.46 22.39 -11.39
C GLU A 77 7.61 23.58 -10.42
N SER A 78 7.03 23.48 -9.21
CA SER A 78 7.13 24.54 -8.19
C SER A 78 8.56 24.79 -7.67
N THR A 79 9.47 23.82 -7.83
CA THR A 79 10.90 24.01 -7.49
C THR A 79 11.67 24.83 -8.52
N GLY A 80 11.04 25.26 -9.61
CA GLY A 80 11.65 26.10 -10.64
C GLY A 80 12.04 25.36 -11.94
N VAL A 81 11.76 24.07 -12.04
CA VAL A 81 11.98 23.30 -13.28
C VAL A 81 10.91 23.68 -14.32
N LYS A 82 11.35 24.11 -15.50
CA LYS A 82 10.46 24.44 -16.62
C LYS A 82 10.54 23.40 -17.72
N GLY A 83 9.39 23.03 -18.28
CA GLY A 83 9.28 22.13 -19.43
C GLY A 83 8.77 20.74 -19.05
N GLY A 84 7.68 20.30 -19.71
CA GLY A 84 7.01 19.03 -19.41
C GLY A 84 7.90 17.79 -19.58
N LEU A 85 8.83 17.81 -20.55
CA LEU A 85 9.82 16.74 -20.74
C LEU A 85 10.76 16.60 -19.54
N ALA A 86 11.27 17.72 -19.00
CA ALA A 86 12.16 17.71 -17.85
C ALA A 86 11.42 17.28 -16.58
N ILE A 87 10.20 17.78 -16.36
CA ILE A 87 9.35 17.38 -15.22
C ILE A 87 9.05 15.88 -15.28
N GLY A 88 8.70 15.35 -16.45
CA GLY A 88 8.46 13.92 -16.65
C GLY A 88 9.69 13.06 -16.39
N ALA A 89 10.84 13.45 -16.95
CA ALA A 89 12.10 12.74 -16.74
C ALA A 89 12.55 12.76 -15.27
N LEU A 90 12.42 13.89 -14.58
CA LEU A 90 12.74 14.00 -13.15
C LEU A 90 11.74 13.26 -12.27
N SER A 91 10.46 13.24 -12.65
CA SER A 91 9.44 12.47 -11.94
C SER A 91 9.66 10.96 -12.07
N ALA A 92 10.31 10.48 -13.13
CA ALA A 92 10.64 9.06 -13.27
C ALA A 92 11.66 8.58 -12.21
N VAL A 93 12.54 9.46 -11.71
CA VAL A 93 13.62 9.09 -10.78
C VAL A 93 13.06 8.53 -9.45
N PRO A 94 12.12 9.19 -8.76
CA PRO A 94 11.52 8.63 -7.55
C PRO A 94 10.76 7.33 -7.78
N TYR A 95 10.11 7.13 -8.93
CA TYR A 95 9.45 5.85 -9.25
C TYR A 95 10.46 4.72 -9.45
N LEU A 96 11.60 4.98 -10.10
CA LEU A 96 12.68 4.02 -10.23
C LEU A 96 13.28 3.66 -8.86
N ALA A 97 13.53 4.67 -8.01
CA ALA A 97 13.99 4.45 -6.65
C ALA A 97 12.98 3.61 -5.84
N ALA A 98 11.68 3.89 -6.01
CA ALA A 98 10.62 3.14 -5.37
C ALA A 98 10.52 1.70 -5.86
N LEU A 99 10.74 1.45 -7.16
CA LEU A 99 10.77 0.10 -7.73
C LEU A 99 11.88 -0.75 -7.11
N ILE A 100 13.09 -0.18 -6.95
CA ILE A 100 14.20 -0.85 -6.28
C ILE A 100 13.88 -1.11 -4.80
N ALA A 101 13.39 -0.09 -4.09
CA ALA A 101 13.05 -0.21 -2.67
C ALA A 101 11.95 -1.25 -2.43
N MET A 102 10.87 -1.21 -3.21
CA MET A 102 9.76 -2.15 -3.14
C MET A 102 10.24 -3.60 -3.27
N ASN A 103 11.17 -3.85 -4.19
CA ASN A 103 11.72 -5.18 -4.41
C ASN A 103 12.62 -5.63 -3.25
N LEU A 104 13.52 -4.77 -2.77
CA LEU A 104 14.39 -5.05 -1.62
C LEU A 104 13.61 -5.31 -0.33
N PHE A 105 12.61 -4.46 -0.03
CA PHE A 105 11.75 -4.63 1.12
C PHE A 105 10.83 -5.84 0.99
N GLY A 106 10.35 -6.15 -0.22
CA GLY A 106 9.61 -7.38 -0.51
C GLY A 106 10.42 -8.63 -0.18
N PHE A 107 11.64 -8.73 -0.74
CA PHE A 107 12.54 -9.84 -0.43
C PHE A 107 12.91 -9.92 1.06
N SER A 108 13.16 -8.79 1.70
CA SER A 108 13.44 -8.75 3.15
C SER A 108 12.24 -9.19 3.98
N ALA A 109 11.02 -8.79 3.61
CA ALA A 109 9.80 -9.17 4.30
C ALA A 109 9.54 -10.67 4.20
N ASP A 110 9.75 -11.25 3.01
CA ASP A 110 9.60 -12.69 2.78
C ASP A 110 10.65 -13.49 3.56
N LYS A 111 11.91 -13.01 3.59
CA LYS A 111 13.00 -13.69 4.30
C LYS A 111 12.86 -13.63 5.82
N ARG A 112 12.41 -12.50 6.37
CA ARG A 112 12.30 -12.29 7.83
C ARG A 112 10.95 -12.71 8.40
N ARG A 113 9.90 -12.85 7.59
CA ARG A 113 8.50 -13.08 8.02
C ARG A 113 7.97 -12.06 9.04
N GLU A 114 8.64 -10.92 9.19
CA GLU A 114 8.28 -9.84 10.11
C GLU A 114 7.44 -8.77 9.40
N ARG A 115 6.26 -9.15 8.90
CA ARG A 115 5.43 -8.29 8.03
C ARG A 115 5.02 -6.98 8.72
N ARG A 116 4.92 -6.94 10.05
CA ARG A 116 4.53 -5.75 10.83
C ARG A 116 5.57 -4.64 10.70
N TRP A 117 6.83 -4.97 10.92
CA TRP A 117 7.93 -4.00 10.84
C TRP A 117 8.21 -3.59 9.40
N HIS A 118 8.05 -4.51 8.45
CA HIS A 118 8.20 -4.21 7.03
C HIS A 118 7.09 -3.31 6.47
N LEU A 119 6.01 -3.08 7.20
CA LEU A 119 4.97 -2.10 6.83
C LEU A 119 5.14 -0.76 7.58
N VAL A 120 5.58 -0.82 8.84
CA VAL A 120 5.84 0.38 9.67
C VAL A 120 7.09 1.14 9.20
N ILE A 121 8.18 0.43 8.86
CA ILE A 121 9.43 1.09 8.45
C ILE A 121 9.25 1.88 7.15
N PRO A 122 8.68 1.32 6.06
CA PRO A 122 8.47 2.08 4.83
C PRO A 122 7.43 3.18 4.98
N SER A 123 6.38 3.00 5.80
CA SER A 123 5.42 4.08 6.04
C SER A 123 6.04 5.26 6.79
N LEU A 124 6.91 5.01 7.77
CA LEU A 124 7.70 6.05 8.43
C LEU A 124 8.71 6.69 7.48
N MET A 125 9.37 5.91 6.62
CA MET A 125 10.21 6.46 5.55
C MET A 125 9.39 7.39 4.64
N GLY A 126 8.17 6.99 4.29
CA GLY A 126 7.24 7.81 3.51
C GLY A 126 6.91 9.14 4.21
N ALA A 127 6.63 9.10 5.51
CA ALA A 127 6.35 10.29 6.32
C ALA A 127 7.55 11.24 6.43
N VAL A 128 8.75 10.69 6.63
CA VAL A 128 10.00 11.46 6.62
C VAL A 128 10.23 12.07 5.25
N GLY A 129 10.05 11.32 4.17
CA GLY A 129 10.18 11.81 2.80
C GLY A 129 9.24 12.99 2.51
N PHE A 130 7.97 12.90 2.91
CA PHE A 130 7.02 14.01 2.75
C PHE A 130 7.37 15.22 3.62
N SER A 131 7.81 15.01 4.86
CA SER A 131 8.23 16.10 5.76
C SER A 131 9.48 16.82 5.24
N MET A 132 10.43 16.05 4.69
CA MET A 132 11.62 16.59 4.03
C MET A 132 11.24 17.36 2.77
N ALA A 133 10.32 16.84 1.95
CA ALA A 133 9.85 17.53 0.76
C ALA A 133 9.22 18.88 1.11
N ALA A 134 8.43 18.94 2.18
CA ALA A 134 7.88 20.19 2.71
C ALA A 134 8.97 21.22 3.10
N SER A 135 10.10 20.75 3.63
CA SER A 135 11.19 21.59 4.14
C SER A 135 12.18 22.04 3.04
N PHE A 136 12.37 21.23 1.99
CA PHE A 136 13.37 21.44 0.94
C PHE A 136 12.79 21.91 -0.39
N ALA A 137 11.59 22.51 -0.39
CA ALA A 137 10.91 23.01 -1.59
C ALA A 137 11.72 24.06 -2.39
N GLY A 138 12.73 24.70 -1.77
CA GLY A 138 13.60 25.69 -2.42
C GLY A 138 14.73 25.11 -3.27
N SER A 139 14.96 23.78 -3.26
CA SER A 139 16.06 23.16 -4.00
C SER A 139 15.61 21.88 -4.72
N THR A 140 15.67 21.89 -6.05
CA THR A 140 15.25 20.78 -6.90
C THR A 140 15.93 19.44 -6.56
N PRO A 141 17.25 19.36 -6.28
CA PRO A 141 17.88 18.07 -5.98
C PRO A 141 17.39 17.47 -4.66
N LEU A 142 17.28 18.27 -3.59
CA LEU A 142 16.79 17.79 -2.29
C LEU A 142 15.29 17.45 -2.35
N ALA A 143 14.50 18.21 -3.11
CA ALA A 143 13.11 17.88 -3.39
C ALA A 143 13.00 16.50 -4.06
N LEU A 144 13.83 16.20 -5.06
CA LEU A 144 13.82 14.89 -5.72
C LEU A 144 14.25 13.76 -4.80
N VAL A 145 15.28 13.97 -3.98
CA VAL A 145 15.71 12.97 -2.98
C VAL A 145 14.60 12.71 -1.97
N SER A 146 13.96 13.75 -1.45
CA SER A 146 12.85 13.63 -0.49
C SER A 146 11.63 12.93 -1.09
N LEU A 147 11.26 13.26 -2.33
CA LEU A 147 10.21 12.56 -3.09
C LEU A 147 10.58 11.10 -3.39
N SER A 148 11.86 10.80 -3.62
CA SER A 148 12.35 9.43 -3.81
C SER A 148 12.17 8.60 -2.56
N ILE A 149 12.50 9.16 -1.39
CA ILE A 149 12.28 8.51 -0.10
C ILE A 149 10.78 8.35 0.16
N ALA A 150 9.96 9.37 -0.14
CA ALA A 150 8.52 9.32 0.01
C ALA A 150 7.90 8.21 -0.86
N ALA A 151 8.26 8.19 -2.15
CA ALA A 151 7.79 7.21 -3.12
C ALA A 151 8.24 5.79 -2.75
N ALA A 152 9.51 5.62 -2.36
CA ALA A 152 10.02 4.34 -1.88
C ALA A 152 9.23 3.83 -0.68
N GLY A 153 8.94 4.66 0.30
CA GLY A 153 8.15 4.28 1.47
C GLY A 153 6.72 3.86 1.11
N VAL A 154 6.01 4.74 0.40
CA VAL A 154 4.58 4.59 0.12
C VAL A 154 4.30 3.44 -0.86
N LEU A 155 5.04 3.35 -1.97
CA LEU A 155 4.82 2.32 -2.99
C LEU A 155 5.21 0.93 -2.49
N THR A 156 6.18 0.84 -1.58
CA THR A 156 6.54 -0.42 -0.91
C THR A 156 5.43 -0.92 0.02
N CYS A 157 4.65 -0.01 0.63
CA CYS A 157 3.55 -0.39 1.52
C CYS A 157 2.42 -1.11 0.77
N ALA A 158 2.17 -0.78 -0.50
CA ALA A 158 1.08 -1.36 -1.28
C ALA A 158 1.15 -2.92 -1.38
N PRO A 159 2.21 -3.54 -1.91
CA PRO A 159 2.29 -5.01 -2.02
C PRO A 159 2.32 -5.69 -0.65
N LEU A 160 3.01 -5.10 0.33
CA LEU A 160 3.13 -5.65 1.68
C LEU A 160 1.79 -5.61 2.41
N PHE A 161 0.99 -4.58 2.19
CA PHE A 161 -0.34 -4.47 2.77
C PHE A 161 -1.28 -5.56 2.25
N TRP A 162 -1.31 -5.84 0.95
CA TRP A 162 -2.21 -6.85 0.37
C TRP A 162 -1.93 -8.28 0.86
N SER A 163 -0.72 -8.54 1.38
CA SER A 163 -0.38 -9.80 2.05
C SER A 163 -1.05 -9.96 3.43
N LEU A 164 -1.58 -8.90 4.04
CA LEU A 164 -2.20 -8.92 5.36
C LEU A 164 -3.67 -9.36 5.34
N PRO A 165 -4.60 -8.69 4.61
CA PRO A 165 -6.00 -9.11 4.59
C PRO A 165 -6.17 -10.55 4.14
N THR A 166 -5.38 -10.97 3.15
CA THR A 166 -5.43 -12.32 2.56
C THR A 166 -4.96 -13.41 3.53
N ALA A 167 -4.20 -13.07 4.57
CA ALA A 167 -3.73 -14.03 5.57
C ALA A 167 -4.79 -14.43 6.61
N PHE A 168 -5.81 -13.59 6.87
CA PHE A 168 -6.82 -13.85 7.90
C PHE A 168 -8.26 -13.88 7.38
N LEU A 169 -8.49 -13.39 6.16
CA LEU A 169 -9.79 -13.48 5.49
C LEU A 169 -9.89 -14.79 4.70
N GLY A 170 -10.95 -15.56 4.97
CA GLY A 170 -11.28 -16.80 4.28
C GLY A 170 -12.63 -16.75 3.56
N GLY A 171 -12.79 -17.58 2.53
CA GLY A 171 -14.07 -17.82 1.87
C GLY A 171 -14.77 -16.57 1.31
N THR A 172 -16.10 -16.54 1.35
CA THR A 172 -16.94 -15.47 0.80
C THR A 172 -16.83 -14.15 1.54
N ALA A 173 -16.55 -14.17 2.84
CA ALA A 173 -16.26 -12.96 3.63
C ALA A 173 -14.95 -12.28 3.20
N ALA A 174 -13.97 -13.03 2.68
CA ALA A 174 -12.75 -12.46 2.14
C ALA A 174 -12.99 -11.59 0.91
N ALA A 175 -13.78 -12.07 -0.04
CA ALA A 175 -14.12 -11.31 -1.23
C ALA A 175 -14.82 -9.98 -0.87
N ALA A 176 -15.78 -10.03 0.07
CA ALA A 176 -16.48 -8.84 0.53
C ALA A 176 -15.56 -7.85 1.28
N GLY A 177 -14.66 -8.36 2.13
CA GLY A 177 -13.68 -7.53 2.84
C GLY A 177 -12.66 -6.88 1.90
N LEU A 178 -12.11 -7.63 0.95
CA LEU A 178 -11.18 -7.11 -0.06
C LEU A 178 -11.85 -6.06 -0.95
N ALA A 179 -13.12 -6.29 -1.34
CA ALA A 179 -13.91 -5.31 -2.08
C ALA A 179 -14.11 -4.03 -1.28
N ALA A 180 -14.50 -4.13 0.00
CA ALA A 180 -14.68 -2.97 0.87
C ALA A 180 -13.38 -2.17 1.06
N ILE A 181 -12.26 -2.86 1.31
CA ILE A 181 -10.94 -2.23 1.43
C ILE A 181 -10.58 -1.50 0.13
N ASN A 182 -10.78 -2.15 -1.03
CA ASN A 182 -10.49 -1.53 -2.32
C ASN A 182 -11.38 -0.31 -2.59
N SER A 183 -12.68 -0.39 -2.28
CA SER A 183 -13.61 0.74 -2.41
C SER A 183 -13.19 1.94 -1.55
N VAL A 184 -12.80 1.70 -0.30
CA VAL A 184 -12.29 2.77 0.59
C VAL A 184 -10.98 3.36 0.06
N GLY A 185 -10.09 2.54 -0.51
CA GLY A 185 -8.88 3.03 -1.16
C GLY A 185 -9.17 3.95 -2.35
N ASN A 186 -10.14 3.60 -3.19
CA ASN A 186 -10.54 4.48 -4.29
C ASN A 186 -11.12 5.81 -3.79
N LEU A 187 -11.86 5.79 -2.67
CA LEU A 187 -12.32 7.02 -2.02
C LEU A 187 -11.14 7.90 -1.56
N ALA A 188 -10.07 7.28 -1.03
CA ALA A 188 -8.84 7.99 -0.68
C ALA A 188 -8.20 8.69 -1.89
N GLY A 189 -8.30 8.07 -3.08
CA GLY A 189 -7.85 8.65 -4.34
C GLY A 189 -8.64 9.86 -4.81
N PHE A 190 -9.91 9.99 -4.40
CA PHE A 190 -10.70 11.20 -4.61
C PHE A 190 -10.38 12.27 -3.56
N VAL A 191 -10.30 11.87 -2.28
CA VAL A 191 -10.05 12.79 -1.16
C VAL A 191 -8.65 13.41 -1.24
N SER A 192 -7.64 12.64 -1.67
CA SER A 192 -6.24 13.10 -1.66
C SER A 192 -6.00 14.34 -2.55
N PRO A 193 -6.28 14.33 -3.87
CA PRO A 193 -6.08 15.51 -4.71
C PRO A 193 -6.98 16.69 -4.30
N TYR A 194 -8.23 16.42 -3.90
CA TYR A 194 -9.16 17.44 -3.45
C TYR A 194 -8.64 18.17 -2.20
N MET A 195 -8.21 17.42 -1.19
CA MET A 195 -7.65 17.95 0.05
C MET A 195 -6.37 18.74 -0.21
N ILE A 196 -5.46 18.21 -1.05
CA ILE A 196 -4.22 18.89 -1.41
C ILE A 196 -4.50 20.20 -2.15
N GLY A 197 -5.45 20.18 -3.11
CA GLY A 197 -5.89 21.36 -3.84
C GLY A 197 -6.48 22.42 -2.91
N ALA A 198 -7.46 22.04 -2.09
CA ALA A 198 -8.10 22.95 -1.13
C ALA A 198 -7.10 23.55 -0.14
N LEU A 199 -6.16 22.75 0.38
CA LEU A 199 -5.10 23.24 1.27
C LEU A 199 -4.15 24.20 0.56
N LYS A 200 -3.76 23.89 -0.68
CA LYS A 200 -2.89 24.75 -1.48
C LYS A 200 -3.57 26.08 -1.82
N ASP A 201 -4.85 26.06 -2.16
CA ASP A 201 -5.62 27.26 -2.49
C ASP A 201 -5.87 28.14 -1.27
N ALA A 202 -6.16 27.54 -0.11
CA ALA A 202 -6.40 28.28 1.12
C ALA A 202 -5.13 28.88 1.73
N THR A 203 -4.00 28.19 1.62
CA THR A 203 -2.75 28.58 2.33
C THR A 203 -1.70 29.22 1.43
N GLY A 204 -1.81 29.04 0.11
CA GLY A 204 -0.78 29.44 -0.86
C GLY A 204 0.53 28.65 -0.75
N SER A 205 0.62 27.67 0.16
CA SER A 205 1.85 26.92 0.45
C SER A 205 1.78 25.49 -0.09
N THR A 206 2.86 25.05 -0.72
CA THR A 206 3.05 23.66 -1.17
C THR A 206 3.50 22.73 -0.04
N ALA A 207 3.94 23.27 1.11
CA ALA A 207 4.46 22.48 2.23
C ALA A 207 3.36 21.87 3.11
N ILE A 208 2.25 22.59 3.32
CA ILE A 208 1.17 22.16 4.23
C ILE A 208 0.54 20.83 3.80
N PRO A 209 0.17 20.62 2.52
CA PRO A 209 -0.34 19.33 2.08
C PRO A 209 0.61 18.17 2.35
N MET A 210 1.93 18.39 2.24
CA MET A 210 2.94 17.36 2.49
C MET A 210 3.01 16.96 3.95
N TYR A 211 2.88 17.90 4.89
CA TYR A 211 2.80 17.57 6.32
C TYR A 211 1.53 16.80 6.67
N VAL A 212 0.40 17.11 6.05
CA VAL A 212 -0.85 16.35 6.25
C VAL A 212 -0.71 14.91 5.75
N LEU A 213 -0.04 14.71 4.61
CA LEU A 213 0.28 13.37 4.09
C LEU A 213 1.29 12.62 4.98
N ALA A 214 2.29 13.32 5.52
CA ALA A 214 3.20 12.72 6.47
C ALA A 214 2.46 12.25 7.74
N LEU A 215 1.56 13.09 8.27
CA LEU A 215 0.74 12.74 9.42
C LEU A 215 -0.17 11.54 9.13
N SER A 216 -0.79 11.49 7.95
CA SER A 216 -1.66 10.36 7.59
C SER A 216 -0.88 9.04 7.50
N LEU A 217 0.36 9.06 7.01
CA LEU A 217 1.23 7.89 7.02
C LEU A 217 1.65 7.48 8.43
N VAL A 218 1.92 8.43 9.32
CA VAL A 218 2.20 8.14 10.74
C VAL A 218 0.99 7.50 11.42
N ILE A 219 -0.22 8.00 11.16
CA ILE A 219 -1.47 7.40 11.65
C ILE A 219 -1.62 5.98 11.10
N GLY A 220 -1.36 5.76 9.81
CA GLY A 220 -1.33 4.44 9.19
C GLY A 220 -0.34 3.51 9.86
N ALA A 221 0.90 3.96 10.10
CA ALA A 221 1.93 3.20 10.80
C ALA A 221 1.52 2.83 12.24
N ALA A 222 0.92 3.78 12.97
CA ALA A 222 0.40 3.54 14.32
C ALA A 222 -0.75 2.52 14.30
N ALA A 223 -1.67 2.59 13.33
CA ALA A 223 -2.74 1.62 13.15
C ALA A 223 -2.22 0.21 12.78
N VAL A 224 -1.12 0.13 12.02
CA VAL A 224 -0.43 -1.15 11.80
C VAL A 224 0.14 -1.70 13.11
N LEU A 225 0.69 -0.83 13.97
CA LEU A 225 1.19 -1.24 15.27
C LEU A 225 0.07 -1.73 16.21
N THR A 226 -1.17 -1.25 16.10
CA THR A 226 -2.28 -1.80 16.91
C THR A 226 -2.75 -3.17 16.43
N THR A 227 -2.34 -3.61 15.23
CA THR A 227 -2.65 -4.95 14.73
C THR A 227 -1.83 -6.00 15.50
N LYS A 228 -2.52 -7.03 16.02
CA LYS A 228 -1.93 -8.10 16.86
C LYS A 228 -0.81 -8.85 16.10
N ARG A 229 0.32 -9.05 16.78
CA ARG A 229 1.54 -9.71 16.23
C ARG A 229 1.26 -11.09 15.65
N ASP A 230 0.35 -11.85 16.26
CA ASP A 230 0.02 -13.24 15.91
C ASP A 230 -0.67 -13.39 14.54
N ILE A 231 -1.26 -12.31 14.02
CA ILE A 231 -1.95 -12.30 12.72
C ILE A 231 -0.97 -11.92 11.59
N VAL A 232 0.13 -11.27 11.95
CA VAL A 232 1.01 -10.57 11.00
C VAL A 232 2.32 -11.32 10.76
N ASN A 233 2.89 -11.98 11.76
CA ASN A 233 4.19 -12.67 11.66
C ASN A 233 4.06 -14.18 11.33
N ARG A 234 3.16 -14.55 10.43
CA ARG A 234 2.99 -15.95 9.99
C ARG A 234 3.99 -16.32 8.88
#